data_AF-H8H3C2-F1
#
_entry.id   AF-H8H3C2-F1
#
_cell.length_a   1.000
_cell.length_b   1.000
_cell.length_c   1.000
_cell.angle_alpha   90.00
_cell.angle_beta   90.00
_cell.angle_gamma   90.00
#
_symmetry.space_group_name_H-M   'P 1'
#
loop_
_entity.id
_entity.type
_entity.pdbx_description
1 polymer ?
#
loop_
_entity_poly.entity_id
_entity_poly.type
_entity_poly.pdbx_seq_one_letter_code
_entity_poly.pdbx_strand_id
1 'polypeptide(L)'
;MVRGSLVKPIGLDQTMCISWVWLYRNTEPEQRFVMSNLDLGGKYLARMGKRRWRIEAFFKTVKGRFGLERFAQHSKQGVMRWWCLSGMAFLLCHLQNLDLPEREADRWPDWGELARTVRFSFVPEVRRQALQLELNALDAFQHALFAPST
;
A
#
# COMPACT_ATOMS: atom_id res chain seq x y z
N MET A 1 -19.15 -15.78 -24.54
CA MET A 1 -19.89 -15.26 -23.36
C MET A 1 -19.75 -13.75 -23.33
N VAL A 2 -20.85 -12.99 -23.38
CA VAL A 2 -20.81 -11.52 -23.34
C VAL A 2 -20.32 -11.08 -21.95
N ARG A 3 -19.35 -10.17 -21.89
CA ARG A 3 -18.78 -9.72 -20.62
C ARG A 3 -19.75 -8.74 -19.96
N GLY A 4 -20.49 -9.26 -18.99
CA GLY A 4 -21.48 -8.57 -18.16
C GLY A 4 -22.91 -8.63 -18.68
N SER A 5 -23.87 -8.45 -17.77
CA SER A 5 -25.30 -8.60 -18.00
C SER A 5 -26.11 -7.68 -17.08
N LEU A 6 -27.24 -7.18 -17.58
CA LEU A 6 -28.26 -6.56 -16.74
C LEU A 6 -29.11 -7.66 -16.10
N VAL A 7 -29.21 -7.65 -14.78
CA VAL A 7 -30.00 -8.62 -14.01
C VAL A 7 -30.78 -7.90 -12.92
N LYS A 8 -31.94 -8.43 -12.55
CA LYS A 8 -32.70 -7.99 -11.38
C LYS A 8 -32.50 -9.01 -10.25
N PRO A 9 -31.61 -8.75 -9.27
CA PRO A 9 -31.36 -9.70 -8.20
C PRO A 9 -32.61 -9.88 -7.32
N ILE A 10 -32.79 -11.08 -6.78
CA ILE A 10 -33.87 -11.35 -5.83
C ILE A 10 -33.67 -10.48 -4.58
N GLY A 11 -34.68 -9.72 -4.19
CA GLY A 11 -34.63 -8.81 -3.04
C GLY A 11 -34.12 -7.39 -3.35
N LEU A 12 -33.86 -7.06 -4.62
CA LEU A 12 -33.53 -5.70 -5.07
C LEU A 12 -34.53 -5.24 -6.13
N ASP A 13 -35.11 -4.06 -5.92
CA ASP A 13 -36.11 -3.51 -6.85
C ASP A 13 -35.51 -2.97 -8.15
N GLN A 14 -34.23 -2.56 -8.10
CA GLN A 14 -33.52 -1.99 -9.23
C GLN A 14 -32.75 -3.05 -10.04
N THR A 15 -32.75 -2.87 -11.36
CA THR A 15 -31.89 -3.64 -12.27
C THR A 15 -30.43 -3.24 -12.05
N MET A 16 -29.55 -4.23 -11.96
CA MET A 16 -28.12 -4.07 -11.74
C MET A 16 -27.35 -4.55 -12.97
N CYS A 17 -26.36 -3.78 -13.39
CA CYS A 17 -25.33 -4.26 -14.30
C CYS A 17 -24.30 -5.06 -13.50
N ILE A 18 -24.09 -6.33 -13.86
CA ILE A 18 -23.13 -7.21 -13.21
C ILE A 18 -22.04 -7.59 -14.20
N SER A 19 -20.79 -7.62 -13.73
CA SER A 19 -19.65 -8.20 -14.44
C SER A 19 -18.71 -8.91 -13.46
N TRP A 20 -17.60 -9.45 -13.95
CA TRP A 20 -16.62 -10.15 -13.13
C TRP A 20 -15.18 -9.83 -13.53
N VAL A 21 -14.29 -10.00 -12.57
CA VAL A 21 -12.83 -9.86 -12.70
C VAL A 21 -12.13 -11.04 -12.04
N TRP A 22 -11.04 -11.48 -12.67
CA TRP A 22 -10.10 -12.40 -12.05
C TRP A 22 -9.02 -11.61 -11.32
N LEU A 23 -8.80 -11.93 -10.06
CA LEU A 23 -7.74 -11.37 -9.23
C LEU A 23 -6.68 -12.44 -8.97
N TYR A 24 -5.47 -12.19 -9.48
CA TYR A 24 -4.32 -13.07 -9.29
C TYR A 24 -3.48 -12.50 -8.14
N ARG A 25 -3.81 -12.88 -6.90
CA ARG A 25 -3.11 -12.41 -5.69
C ARG A 25 -2.44 -13.53 -4.90
N ASN A 26 -2.97 -14.75 -5.00
CA ASN A 26 -2.49 -15.96 -4.35
C ASN A 26 -2.07 -17.01 -5.40
N THR A 27 -1.74 -18.23 -4.97
CA THR A 27 -1.49 -19.39 -5.84
C THR A 27 -2.67 -19.70 -6.76
N GLU A 28 -3.90 -19.36 -6.35
CA GLU A 28 -5.11 -19.58 -7.14
C GLU A 28 -5.81 -18.26 -7.51
N PRO A 29 -6.33 -18.16 -8.75
CA PRO A 29 -7.08 -16.99 -9.20
C PRO A 29 -8.47 -16.92 -8.55
N GLU A 30 -8.79 -15.78 -7.93
CA GLU A 30 -10.10 -15.56 -7.32
C GLU A 30 -11.02 -14.80 -8.30
N GLN A 31 -12.21 -15.36 -8.59
CA GLN A 31 -13.23 -14.66 -9.36
C GLN A 31 -14.03 -13.75 -8.44
N ARG A 32 -14.12 -12.45 -8.77
CA ARG A 32 -14.98 -11.51 -8.05
C ARG A 32 -16.01 -10.87 -8.97
N PHE A 33 -17.23 -10.77 -8.47
CA PHE A 33 -18.32 -10.07 -9.12
C PHE A 33 -18.31 -8.59 -8.76
N VAL A 34 -18.62 -7.75 -9.74
CA VAL A 34 -18.75 -6.31 -9.61
C VAL A 34 -20.12 -5.90 -10.14
N MET A 35 -20.77 -5.00 -9.40
CA MET A 35 -22.15 -4.61 -9.65
C MET A 35 -22.25 -3.08 -9.71
N SER A 36 -23.15 -2.57 -10.54
CA SER A 36 -23.50 -1.15 -10.58
C SER A 36 -24.99 -1.00 -10.83
N ASN A 37 -25.58 0.04 -10.26
CA ASN A 37 -26.94 0.48 -10.52
C ASN A 37 -27.06 1.24 -11.86
N LEU A 38 -25.95 1.48 -12.55
CA LEU A 38 -25.89 2.10 -13.86
C LEU A 38 -25.50 1.06 -14.91
N ASP A 39 -26.07 1.15 -16.10
CA ASP A 39 -25.61 0.35 -17.23
C ASP A 39 -24.35 0.96 -17.84
N LEU A 40 -23.22 0.62 -17.25
CA LEU A 40 -21.91 1.09 -17.69
C LEU A 40 -21.29 0.19 -18.78
N GLY A 41 -21.95 -0.92 -19.13
CA GLY A 41 -21.37 -1.99 -19.94
C GLY A 41 -20.35 -2.83 -19.18
N GLY A 42 -20.43 -4.16 -19.32
CA GLY A 42 -19.66 -5.05 -18.44
C GLY A 42 -18.14 -4.99 -18.60
N LYS A 43 -17.61 -4.66 -19.80
CA LYS A 43 -16.15 -4.42 -19.98
C LYS A 43 -15.66 -3.24 -19.13
N TYR A 44 -16.41 -2.14 -19.12
CA TYR A 44 -16.05 -0.94 -18.38
C TYR A 44 -16.24 -1.14 -16.88
N LEU A 45 -17.36 -1.77 -16.47
CA LEU A 45 -17.61 -2.12 -15.08
C LEU A 45 -16.50 -3.02 -14.50
N ALA A 46 -16.07 -4.04 -15.24
CA ALA A 46 -14.93 -4.88 -14.84
C ALA A 46 -13.63 -4.08 -14.70
N ARG A 47 -13.37 -3.12 -15.61
CA ARG A 47 -12.20 -2.22 -15.53
C ARG A 47 -12.25 -1.34 -14.29
N MET A 48 -13.40 -0.74 -13.99
CA MET A 48 -13.60 0.10 -12.80
C MET A 48 -13.47 -0.73 -11.51
N GLY A 49 -14.03 -1.93 -11.50
CA GLY A 49 -13.85 -2.91 -10.44
C GLY A 49 -12.36 -3.18 -10.15
N LYS A 50 -11.58 -3.52 -11.19
CA LYS A 50 -10.13 -3.73 -11.03
C LYS A 50 -9.41 -2.48 -10.52
N ARG A 51 -9.83 -1.27 -10.92
CA ARG A 51 -9.26 0.00 -10.46
C ARG A 51 -9.60 0.32 -8.99
N ARG A 52 -10.81 0.05 -8.52
CA ARG A 52 -11.19 0.24 -7.10
C ARG A 52 -10.28 -0.54 -6.17
N TRP A 53 -9.84 -1.74 -6.56
CA TRP A 53 -8.95 -2.55 -5.74
C TRP A 53 -7.54 -1.96 -5.65
N ARG A 54 -7.12 -1.14 -6.62
CA ARG A 54 -5.85 -0.38 -6.51
C ARG A 54 -5.92 0.64 -5.37
N ILE A 55 -7.09 1.22 -5.09
CA ILE A 55 -7.29 2.15 -3.96
C ILE A 55 -7.11 1.40 -2.63
N GLU A 56 -7.73 0.22 -2.50
CA GLU A 56 -7.55 -0.61 -1.31
C GLU A 56 -6.09 -1.04 -1.13
N ALA A 57 -5.43 -1.45 -2.22
CA ALA A 57 -4.01 -1.80 -2.20
C ALA A 57 -3.13 -0.61 -1.78
N PHE A 58 -3.43 0.60 -2.28
CA PHE A 58 -2.78 1.84 -1.83
C PHE A 58 -2.93 2.03 -0.31
N PHE A 59 -4.15 1.98 0.22
CA PHE A 59 -4.37 2.15 1.66
C PHE A 59 -3.71 1.06 2.50
N LYS A 60 -3.66 -0.20 2.02
CA LYS A 60 -2.95 -1.29 2.69
C LYS A 60 -1.44 -1.05 2.71
N THR A 61 -0.86 -0.66 1.59
CA THR A 61 0.56 -0.30 1.49
C THR A 61 0.90 0.87 2.39
N VAL A 62 0.09 1.93 2.35
CA VAL A 62 0.30 3.14 3.14
C VAL A 62 0.19 2.87 4.64
N LYS A 63 -0.79 2.06 5.08
CA LYS A 63 -0.92 1.65 6.49
C LYS A 63 0.27 0.81 6.98
N GLY A 64 0.62 -0.25 6.24
CA GLY A 64 1.66 -1.19 6.67
C GLY A 64 3.09 -0.74 6.36
N ARG A 65 3.40 -0.46 5.09
CA ARG A 65 4.77 -0.19 4.63
C ARG A 65 5.23 1.25 4.93
N PHE A 66 4.32 2.21 5.00
CA PHE A 66 4.62 3.61 5.33
C PHE A 66 4.23 3.99 6.77
N GLY A 67 3.96 3.00 7.63
CA GLY A 67 3.90 3.17 9.08
C GLY A 67 2.69 3.93 9.61
N LEU A 68 1.63 4.12 8.81
CA LEU A 68 0.38 4.73 9.30
C LEU A 68 -0.33 3.87 10.36
N GLU A 69 -0.04 2.58 10.44
CA GLU A 69 -0.52 1.70 11.53
C GLU A 69 0.25 1.85 12.84
N ARG A 70 1.50 2.33 12.81
CA ARG A 70 2.39 2.48 13.98
C ARG A 70 2.31 3.88 14.60
N PHE A 71 1.23 4.58 14.31
CA PHE A 71 1.04 5.98 14.67
C PHE A 71 0.73 6.14 16.17
N ALA A 72 1.61 6.80 16.91
CA ALA A 72 1.48 7.05 18.36
C ALA A 72 1.43 8.55 18.69
N GLN A 73 0.84 9.38 17.82
CA GLN A 73 0.74 10.83 18.03
C GLN A 73 -0.65 11.19 18.53
N HIS A 74 -0.72 11.81 19.71
CA HIS A 74 -1.98 12.13 20.40
C HIS A 74 -2.63 13.44 19.96
N SER A 75 -2.06 14.15 18.97
CA SER A 75 -2.56 15.46 18.52
C SER A 75 -3.04 15.44 17.07
N LYS A 76 -4.11 16.20 16.79
CA LYS A 76 -4.66 16.39 15.43
C LYS A 76 -3.59 16.90 14.46
N GLN A 77 -2.72 17.81 14.92
CA GLN A 77 -1.64 18.35 14.09
C GLN A 77 -0.58 17.30 13.77
N GLY A 78 -0.24 16.42 14.74
CA GLY A 78 0.63 15.27 14.51
C GLY A 78 0.08 14.37 13.40
N VAL A 79 -1.20 14.01 13.49
CA VAL A 79 -1.89 13.17 12.49
C VAL A 79 -1.74 13.76 11.09
N MET A 80 -2.00 15.05 10.93
CA MET A 80 -1.91 15.71 9.62
C MET A 80 -0.47 15.73 9.09
N ARG A 81 0.52 16.03 9.95
CA ARG A 81 1.94 16.02 9.57
C ARG A 81 2.38 14.63 9.13
N TRP A 82 2.00 13.61 9.89
CA TRP A 82 2.33 12.22 9.57
C TRP A 82 1.68 11.77 8.26
N TRP A 83 0.42 12.12 8.04
CA TRP A 83 -0.28 11.80 6.80
C TRP A 83 0.39 12.45 5.59
N CYS A 84 0.80 13.72 5.69
CA CYS A 84 1.58 14.39 4.66
C CYS A 84 2.92 13.69 4.39
N LEU A 85 3.66 13.31 5.44
CA LEU A 85 4.96 12.64 5.31
C LEU A 85 4.82 11.24 4.69
N SER A 86 3.84 10.43 5.11
CA SER A 86 3.54 9.13 4.49
C SER A 86 3.12 9.30 3.02
N GLY A 87 2.34 10.35 2.71
CA GLY A 87 1.96 10.69 1.33
C GLY A 87 3.17 11.05 0.47
N MET A 88 4.07 11.90 0.97
CA MET A 88 5.33 12.24 0.29
C MET A 88 6.22 11.02 0.08
N ALA A 89 6.38 10.18 1.09
CA ALA A 89 7.16 8.94 0.98
C ALA A 89 6.59 7.99 -0.08
N PHE A 90 5.26 7.86 -0.15
CA PHE A 90 4.61 7.09 -1.21
C PHE A 90 4.87 7.71 -2.60
N LEU A 91 4.75 9.03 -2.75
CA LEU A 91 4.99 9.71 -4.02
C LEU A 91 6.42 9.51 -4.51
N LEU A 92 7.42 9.60 -3.63
CA LEU A 92 8.81 9.33 -3.98
C LEU A 92 9.01 7.88 -4.47
N CYS A 93 8.40 6.90 -3.79
CA CYS A 93 8.45 5.51 -4.22
C CYS A 93 7.72 5.29 -5.55
N HIS A 94 6.62 6.03 -5.77
CA HIS A 94 5.86 5.94 -7.01
C HIS A 94 6.64 6.51 -8.19
N LEU A 95 7.31 7.66 -8.01
CA LEU A 95 8.19 8.24 -9.03
C LEU A 95 9.34 7.28 -9.37
N GLN A 96 10.02 6.73 -8.36
CA GLN A 96 11.07 5.73 -8.57
C GLN A 96 10.58 4.50 -9.34
N ASN A 97 9.32 4.09 -9.12
CA ASN A 97 8.72 2.98 -9.85
C ASN A 97 8.40 3.31 -11.31
N LEU A 98 8.11 4.58 -11.62
CA LEU A 98 7.89 5.03 -13.00
C LEU A 98 9.20 5.11 -13.78
N ASP A 99 10.33 5.32 -13.09
CA ASP A 99 11.67 5.34 -13.69
C ASP A 99 12.21 3.92 -13.99
N LEU A 100 11.53 2.85 -13.60
CA LEU A 100 11.91 1.48 -13.92
C LEU A 100 11.63 1.12 -15.40
N PRO A 101 12.48 0.32 -16.04
CA PRO A 101 12.27 -0.09 -17.43
C PRO A 101 10.94 -0.86 -17.61
N GLU A 102 10.27 -0.66 -18.74
CA GLU A 102 8.89 -1.14 -19.03
C GLU A 102 8.64 -2.63 -18.74
N ARG A 103 9.67 -3.46 -18.81
CA ARG A 103 9.60 -4.91 -18.52
C ARG A 103 9.20 -5.24 -17.08
N GLU A 104 9.39 -4.31 -16.13
CA GLU A 104 9.03 -4.47 -14.72
C GLU A 104 7.73 -3.76 -14.34
N ALA A 105 7.22 -2.86 -15.20
CA ALA A 105 6.07 -2.00 -14.91
C ALA A 105 4.72 -2.74 -14.88
N ASP A 106 4.61 -3.89 -15.55
CA ASP A 106 3.38 -4.69 -15.61
C ASP A 106 3.16 -5.54 -14.35
N ARG A 107 4.21 -5.70 -13.52
CA ARG A 107 4.12 -6.39 -12.24
C ARG A 107 3.75 -5.40 -11.14
N TRP A 108 2.92 -5.83 -10.19
CA TRP A 108 2.66 -5.03 -9.00
C TRP A 108 3.97 -4.87 -8.21
N PRO A 109 4.41 -3.64 -7.92
CA PRO A 109 5.73 -3.43 -7.35
C PRO A 109 5.79 -3.83 -5.88
N ASP A 110 6.97 -4.30 -5.44
CA ASP A 110 7.25 -4.46 -4.02
C ASP A 110 7.56 -3.10 -3.41
N TRP A 111 6.52 -2.46 -2.90
CA TRP A 111 6.61 -1.16 -2.25
C TRP A 111 7.56 -1.13 -1.04
N GLY A 112 7.85 -2.27 -0.41
CA GLY A 112 8.77 -2.33 0.73
C GLY A 112 10.23 -2.26 0.27
N GLU A 113 10.54 -2.97 -0.82
CA GLU A 113 11.86 -2.86 -1.44
C GLU A 113 12.08 -1.46 -2.02
N LEU A 114 11.10 -0.92 -2.76
CA LEU A 114 11.18 0.45 -3.27
C LEU A 114 11.36 1.48 -2.15
N ALA A 115 10.59 1.38 -1.06
CA ALA A 115 10.74 2.27 0.09
C ALA A 115 12.13 2.16 0.72
N ARG A 116 12.71 0.96 0.79
CA ARG A 116 14.08 0.74 1.27
C ARG A 116 15.09 1.39 0.34
N THR A 117 14.95 1.20 -0.97
CA THR A 117 15.84 1.78 -1.99
C THR A 117 15.78 3.30 -1.95
N VAL A 118 14.59 3.91 -2.03
CA VAL A 118 14.40 5.36 -1.94
C VAL A 118 14.99 5.92 -0.63
N ARG A 119 14.76 5.24 0.50
CA ARG A 119 15.32 5.67 1.79
C ARG A 119 16.86 5.67 1.76
N PHE A 120 17.48 4.66 1.15
CA PHE A 120 18.94 4.58 1.08
C PHE A 120 19.53 5.54 0.04
N SER A 121 18.81 5.87 -1.03
CA SER A 121 19.27 6.83 -2.04
C SER A 121 19.18 8.28 -1.55
N PHE A 122 18.05 8.68 -0.92
CA PHE A 122 17.81 10.08 -0.59
C PHE A 122 18.27 10.49 0.82
N VAL A 123 18.24 9.56 1.77
CA VAL A 123 18.58 9.85 3.18
C VAL A 123 19.54 8.83 3.79
N PRO A 124 20.64 8.46 3.09
CA PRO A 124 21.60 7.46 3.59
C PRO A 124 22.19 7.86 4.95
N GLU A 125 22.61 9.12 5.08
CA GLU A 125 23.27 9.63 6.29
C GLU A 125 22.32 9.69 7.49
N VAL A 126 21.06 10.07 7.28
CA VAL A 126 20.05 10.05 8.35
C VAL A 126 19.85 8.62 8.86
N ARG A 127 19.77 7.63 7.95
CA ARG A 127 19.64 6.24 8.36
C ARG A 127 20.89 5.72 9.05
N ARG A 128 22.08 6.11 8.58
CA ARG A 128 23.36 5.75 9.20
C ARG A 128 23.44 6.29 10.63
N GLN A 129 23.10 7.56 10.84
CA GLN A 129 23.07 8.17 12.16
C GLN A 129 22.06 7.49 13.10
N ALA A 130 20.86 7.18 12.61
CA ALA A 130 19.87 6.46 13.42
C ALA A 130 20.38 5.08 13.87
N LEU A 131 21.05 4.34 12.98
CA LEU A 131 21.67 3.05 13.33
C LEU A 131 22.81 3.22 14.34
N GLN A 132 23.63 4.26 14.20
CA GLN A 132 24.70 4.55 15.15
C GLN A 132 24.15 4.85 16.55
N LEU A 133 23.05 5.58 16.64
CA LEU A 133 22.38 5.86 17.92
C LEU A 133 21.84 4.58 18.57
N GLU A 134 21.24 3.68 17.79
CA GLU A 134 20.78 2.38 18.29
C GLU A 134 21.95 1.52 18.80
N LEU A 135 23.07 1.49 18.07
CA LEU A 135 24.28 0.78 18.50
C LEU A 135 24.85 1.35 19.81
N ASN A 136 25.00 2.67 19.88
CA ASN A 136 25.51 3.33 21.08
C ASN A 136 24.63 3.05 22.31
N ALA A 137 23.30 2.99 22.13
CA ALA A 137 22.38 2.65 23.21
C ALA A 137 22.53 1.19 23.67
N LEU A 138 22.77 0.26 22.73
CA LEU A 138 23.05 -1.14 23.04
C LEU A 138 24.36 -1.30 23.81
N ASP A 139 25.42 -0.63 23.36
CA ASP A 139 26.72 -0.64 24.03
C ASP A 139 26.60 -0.09 25.47
N ALA A 140 25.90 1.04 25.66
CA ALA A 140 25.65 1.61 26.98
C ALA A 140 24.89 0.65 27.90
N PHE A 141 23.88 -0.04 27.38
CA PHE A 141 23.11 -1.03 28.14
C PHE A 141 23.98 -2.23 28.57
N GLN A 142 24.83 -2.75 27.67
CA GLN A 142 25.76 -3.82 28.00
C GLN A 142 26.79 -3.38 29.04
N HIS A 143 27.37 -2.19 28.89
CA HIS A 143 28.29 -1.64 29.88
C HIS A 143 27.64 -1.50 31.28
N ALA A 144 26.37 -1.08 31.34
CA ALA A 144 25.63 -1.00 32.60
C ALA A 144 25.34 -2.37 33.22
N LEU A 145 25.09 -3.40 32.41
CA LEU A 145 24.88 -4.78 32.89
C LEU A 145 26.14 -5.42 33.47
N PHE A 146 27.32 -5.11 32.92
CA PHE A 146 28.60 -5.67 33.35
C PHE A 146 29.39 -4.77 34.30
N ALA A 147 28.84 -3.61 34.68
CA ALA A 147 29.42 -2.78 35.73
C ALA A 147 29.27 -3.50 37.09
N PRO A 148 30.36 -3.66 37.87
CA PRO A 148 30.28 -4.30 39.17
C PRO A 148 29.38 -3.46 40.09
N SER A 149 28.44 -4.13 40.77
CA SER A 149 27.60 -3.53 41.79
C SER A 149 28.48 -3.09 42.97
N THR A 150 28.82 -1.80 43.01
CA THR A 150 29.40 -1.15 44.19
C THR A 150 28.36 -0.98 45.28
#